data_AF-R7Y131-F1
#
_entry.id   AF-R7Y131-F1
#
_cell.length_a   1.000
_cell.length_b   1.000
_cell.length_c   1.000
_cell.angle_alpha   90.00
_cell.angle_beta   90.00
_cell.angle_gamma   90.00
#
_symmetry.space_group_name_H-M   'P 1'
#
loop_
_entity.id
_entity.type
_entity.pdbx_description
1 polymer ?
#
loop_
_entity_poly.entity_id
_entity_poly.type
_entity_poly.pdbx_seq_one_letter_code
_entity_poly.pdbx_strand_id
1 'polypeptide(L)'
;MFKDYIAFPLLSGRGWKRTLAANFTANVARNVWTNAIIYCGHFPDQAYVFTKSEAEDESQGAWYLRQLIGAANIEGSDLFHLMSGNLSFQVEHHLFPDMPSSRYKEIAPRVKEICEAYELPYNTGPFLQQWWSVQRKILRLALPGGGPRPKPGPYVAPPVPAHASGGDALRAPFPSAV
;
A
#
# COMPACT_ATOMS: atom_id res chain seq x y z
N MET A 1 -8.75 -6.94 -24.38
CA MET A 1 -9.35 -6.19 -25.52
C MET A 1 -9.95 -7.13 -26.56
N PHE A 2 -9.17 -7.73 -27.48
CA PHE A 2 -9.73 -8.62 -28.52
C PHE A 2 -10.52 -9.81 -27.92
N LYS A 3 -9.92 -10.48 -26.93
CA LYS A 3 -10.55 -11.62 -26.25
C LYS A 3 -11.91 -11.26 -25.63
N ASP A 4 -11.94 -10.18 -24.86
CA ASP A 4 -13.08 -9.83 -24.00
C ASP A 4 -14.21 -9.12 -24.78
N TYR A 5 -13.89 -8.39 -25.85
CA TYR A 5 -14.90 -7.61 -26.58
C TYR A 5 -15.24 -8.15 -27.96
N ILE A 6 -14.47 -9.11 -28.47
CA ILE A 6 -14.71 -9.72 -29.79
C ILE A 6 -14.84 -11.24 -29.65
N ALA A 7 -13.80 -11.94 -29.19
CA ALA A 7 -13.79 -13.40 -29.19
C ALA A 7 -14.90 -14.01 -28.30
N PHE A 8 -15.01 -13.60 -27.03
CA PHE A 8 -16.00 -14.14 -26.12
C PHE A 8 -17.45 -13.78 -26.47
N PRO A 9 -17.79 -12.52 -26.84
CA PRO A 9 -19.12 -12.20 -27.34
C PRO A 9 -19.49 -13.04 -28.57
N LEU A 10 -18.59 -13.20 -29.54
CA LEU A 10 -18.84 -14.03 -30.73
C LEU A 10 -19.07 -15.50 -30.38
N LEU A 11 -18.23 -16.08 -29.51
CA LEU A 11 -18.38 -17.46 -29.04
C LEU A 11 -19.70 -17.69 -28.29
N SER A 12 -20.28 -16.65 -27.68
CA SER A 12 -21.55 -16.76 -26.96
C SER A 12 -22.81 -16.68 -27.85
N GLY A 13 -22.65 -16.55 -29.18
CA GLY A 13 -23.75 -16.61 -30.15
C GLY A 13 -24.86 -15.59 -29.84
N ARG A 14 -26.09 -16.07 -29.64
CA ARG A 14 -27.26 -15.21 -29.32
C ARG A 14 -27.09 -14.42 -28.01
N GLY A 15 -26.20 -14.87 -27.12
CA GLY A 15 -25.90 -14.24 -25.84
C GLY A 15 -24.88 -13.10 -25.91
N TRP A 16 -24.36 -12.74 -27.09
CA TRP A 16 -23.22 -11.81 -27.24
C TRP A 16 -23.39 -10.48 -26.50
N LYS A 17 -24.60 -9.90 -26.47
CA LYS A 17 -24.88 -8.65 -25.75
C LYS A 17 -24.66 -8.79 -24.24
N ARG A 18 -25.08 -9.92 -23.66
CA ARG A 18 -24.91 -10.21 -22.23
C ARG A 18 -23.43 -10.43 -21.90
N THR A 19 -22.72 -11.17 -22.75
CA THR A 19 -21.27 -11.38 -22.59
C THR A 19 -20.51 -10.06 -22.68
N LEU A 20 -20.85 -9.21 -23.64
CA LEU A 20 -20.22 -7.90 -23.80
C LEU A 20 -20.48 -7.00 -22.58
N ALA A 21 -21.72 -6.94 -22.11
CA ALA A 21 -22.07 -6.19 -20.90
C ALA A 21 -21.33 -6.73 -19.65
N ALA A 22 -21.32 -8.05 -19.45
CA ALA A 22 -20.63 -8.69 -18.33
C ALA A 22 -19.12 -8.40 -18.37
N ASN A 23 -18.49 -8.51 -19.54
CA ASN A 23 -17.05 -8.23 -19.68
C ASN A 23 -16.75 -6.74 -19.47
N PHE A 24 -17.59 -5.84 -19.97
CA PHE A 24 -17.45 -4.41 -19.71
C PHE A 24 -17.56 -4.12 -18.21
N THR A 25 -18.61 -4.59 -17.55
CA THR A 25 -18.83 -4.39 -16.11
C THR A 25 -17.69 -4.97 -15.27
N ALA A 26 -17.26 -6.20 -15.57
CA ALA A 26 -16.15 -6.84 -14.86
C ALA A 26 -14.84 -6.07 -15.05
N ASN A 27 -14.56 -5.58 -16.26
CA ASN A 27 -13.37 -4.76 -16.52
C ASN A 27 -13.43 -3.45 -15.75
N VAL A 28 -14.55 -2.72 -15.79
CA VAL A 28 -14.69 -1.46 -15.05
C VAL A 28 -14.54 -1.70 -13.55
N ALA A 29 -15.27 -2.68 -12.99
CA ALA A 29 -15.22 -2.99 -11.57
C ALA A 29 -13.82 -3.40 -11.12
N ARG A 30 -13.14 -4.28 -11.87
CA ARG A 30 -11.76 -4.67 -11.60
C ARG A 30 -10.82 -3.47 -11.64
N ASN A 31 -10.88 -2.64 -12.68
CA ASN A 31 -9.98 -1.50 -12.81
C ASN A 31 -10.19 -0.48 -11.68
N VAL A 32 -11.44 -0.20 -11.30
CA VAL A 32 -11.75 0.68 -10.16
C VAL A 32 -11.24 0.09 -8.86
N TRP A 33 -11.49 -1.20 -8.60
CA TRP A 33 -11.05 -1.88 -7.38
C TRP A 33 -9.52 -1.93 -7.29
N THR A 34 -8.83 -2.40 -8.32
CA THR A 34 -7.37 -2.46 -8.37
C THR A 34 -6.76 -1.07 -8.26
N ASN A 35 -7.31 -0.06 -8.94
CA ASN A 35 -6.86 1.32 -8.80
C ASN A 35 -6.98 1.80 -7.35
N ALA A 36 -8.13 1.58 -6.71
CA ALA A 36 -8.35 2.01 -5.34
C ALA A 36 -7.36 1.35 -4.37
N ILE A 37 -7.15 0.04 -4.44
CA ILE A 37 -6.23 -0.69 -3.56
C ILE A 37 -4.77 -0.25 -3.78
N ILE A 38 -4.31 -0.18 -5.03
CA ILE A 38 -2.90 0.15 -5.34
C ILE A 38 -2.59 1.61 -5.03
N TYR A 39 -3.46 2.56 -5.41
CA TYR A 39 -3.18 3.97 -5.14
C TYR A 39 -3.26 4.31 -3.66
N CYS A 40 -4.19 3.71 -2.90
CA CYS A 40 -4.19 3.87 -1.44
C CYS A 40 -2.92 3.30 -0.80
N GLY A 41 -2.24 2.36 -1.45
CA GLY A 41 -0.95 1.85 -1.00
C GLY A 41 0.24 2.80 -1.14
N HIS A 42 0.22 3.74 -2.09
CA HIS A 42 1.42 4.49 -2.50
C HIS A 42 1.25 6.00 -2.62
N PHE A 43 0.01 6.45 -2.82
CA PHE A 43 -0.29 7.86 -3.05
C PHE A 43 -0.94 8.63 -1.89
N PRO A 44 -1.33 8.05 -0.73
CA PRO A 44 -1.84 8.86 0.37
C PRO A 44 -0.86 9.94 0.79
N ASP A 45 -1.35 10.93 1.53
CA ASP A 45 -0.52 12.04 1.98
C ASP A 45 0.67 11.58 2.85
N GLN A 46 0.51 10.47 3.56
CA GLN A 46 1.53 9.85 4.44
C GLN A 46 2.67 9.18 3.65
N ALA A 47 2.41 8.62 2.47
CA ALA A 47 3.40 7.87 1.69
C ALA A 47 4.34 8.80 0.91
N TYR A 48 5.63 8.73 1.16
CA TYR A 48 6.65 9.55 0.50
C TYR A 48 6.83 9.13 -0.96
N VAL A 49 7.21 10.10 -1.80
CA VAL A 49 7.52 9.88 -3.21
C VAL A 49 8.94 10.34 -3.43
N PHE A 50 9.72 9.52 -4.12
CA PHE A 50 11.15 9.73 -4.33
C PHE A 50 11.42 9.90 -5.82
N THR A 51 12.28 10.85 -6.15
CA THR A 51 12.90 10.98 -7.47
C THR A 51 13.90 9.85 -7.69
N LYS A 52 14.28 9.62 -8.95
CA LYS A 52 15.29 8.60 -9.27
C LYS A 52 16.64 8.93 -8.63
N SER A 53 17.05 10.20 -8.69
CA SER A 53 18.29 10.68 -8.08
C SER A 53 18.34 10.52 -6.57
N GLU A 54 17.20 10.54 -5.87
CA GLU A 54 17.15 10.29 -4.41
C GLU A 54 17.33 8.81 -4.06
N ALA A 55 17.18 7.91 -5.03
CA ALA A 55 17.37 6.46 -4.86
C ALA A 55 18.65 5.94 -5.53
N GLU A 56 19.43 6.81 -6.18
CA GLU A 56 20.73 6.46 -6.75
C GLU A 56 21.73 6.15 -5.62
N ASP A 57 22.53 5.10 -5.81
CA ASP A 57 23.56 4.63 -4.87
C ASP A 57 23.07 4.40 -3.42
N GLU A 58 21.77 4.08 -3.25
CA GLU A 58 21.20 3.86 -1.92
C GLU A 58 21.77 2.59 -1.27
N SER A 59 22.03 2.66 0.05
CA SER A 59 22.37 1.47 0.82
C SER A 59 21.16 0.56 0.98
N GLN A 60 21.39 -0.70 1.34
CA GLN A 60 20.29 -1.64 1.63
C GLN A 60 19.37 -1.13 2.75
N GLY A 61 19.93 -0.48 3.79
CA GLY A 61 19.13 0.11 4.86
C GLY A 61 18.26 1.28 4.36
N ALA A 62 18.82 2.13 3.49
CA ALA A 62 18.07 3.20 2.84
C ALA A 62 16.97 2.67 1.93
N TRP A 63 17.23 1.57 1.22
CA TRP A 63 16.21 0.87 0.42
C TRP A 63 15.03 0.41 1.29
N TYR A 64 15.28 -0.26 2.43
CA TYR A 64 14.22 -0.68 3.35
C TYR A 64 13.44 0.49 3.92
N LEU A 65 14.14 1.57 4.30
CA LEU A 65 13.50 2.78 4.79
C LEU A 65 12.58 3.37 3.72
N ARG A 66 13.05 3.48 2.48
CA ARG A 66 12.28 3.97 1.34
C ARG A 66 11.06 3.10 1.04
N GLN A 67 11.20 1.78 1.11
CA GLN A 67 10.09 0.83 0.99
C GLN A 67 9.03 1.06 2.07
N LEU A 68 9.45 1.20 3.33
CA LEU A 68 8.57 1.45 4.47
C LEU A 68 7.79 2.76 4.33
N ILE A 69 8.50 3.87 4.13
CA ILE A 69 7.89 5.21 4.17
C ILE A 69 7.21 5.58 2.85
N GLY A 70 7.52 4.89 1.75
CA GLY A 70 6.87 5.00 0.45
C GLY A 70 5.58 4.17 0.31
N ALA A 71 5.25 3.35 1.31
CA ALA A 71 4.06 2.53 1.34
C ALA A 71 3.09 2.96 2.47
N ALA A 72 1.83 2.54 2.35
CA ALA A 72 0.79 2.72 3.36
C ALA A 72 -0.17 1.52 3.37
N ASN A 73 -0.48 1.04 4.57
CA ASN A 73 -1.42 -0.05 4.80
C ASN A 73 -2.86 0.47 4.86
N ILE A 74 -3.82 -0.38 4.50
CA ILE A 74 -5.24 -0.09 4.56
C ILE A 74 -5.88 -0.93 5.66
N GLU A 75 -6.52 -0.26 6.63
CA GLU A 75 -7.30 -0.94 7.67
C GLU A 75 -8.63 -1.45 7.09
N GLY A 76 -9.02 -2.66 7.52
CA GLY A 76 -10.24 -3.29 7.05
C GLY A 76 -10.56 -4.57 7.82
N SER A 77 -11.62 -5.24 7.40
CA SER A 77 -11.98 -6.58 7.90
C SER A 77 -11.18 -7.67 7.19
N ASP A 78 -11.22 -8.89 7.71
CA ASP A 78 -10.56 -10.04 7.09
C ASP A 78 -11.05 -10.31 5.67
N LEU A 79 -12.34 -10.09 5.41
CA LEU A 79 -12.89 -10.17 4.05
C LEU A 79 -12.29 -9.10 3.14
N PHE A 80 -12.11 -7.88 3.63
CA PHE A 80 -11.47 -6.81 2.86
C PHE A 80 -10.01 -7.17 2.53
N HIS A 81 -9.26 -7.65 3.52
CA HIS A 81 -7.89 -8.12 3.33
C HIS A 81 -7.83 -9.24 2.27
N LEU A 82 -8.71 -10.23 2.35
CA LEU A 82 -8.81 -11.30 1.35
C LEU A 82 -9.18 -10.77 -0.05
N MET A 83 -10.19 -9.90 -0.17
CA MET A 83 -10.64 -9.32 -1.44
C MET A 83 -9.60 -8.41 -2.10
N SER A 84 -8.70 -7.83 -1.30
CA SER A 84 -7.54 -7.08 -1.80
C SER A 84 -6.36 -7.98 -2.19
N GLY A 85 -6.45 -9.30 -1.99
CA GLY A 85 -5.33 -10.24 -2.17
C GLY A 85 -4.22 -10.03 -1.13
N ASN A 86 -4.59 -9.51 0.05
CA ASN A 86 -3.72 -8.99 1.12
C ASN A 86 -2.86 -7.78 0.73
N LEU A 87 -3.12 -7.13 -0.41
CA LEU A 87 -2.46 -5.86 -0.80
C LEU A 87 -2.97 -4.64 -0.01
N SER A 88 -3.79 -4.86 1.01
CA SER A 88 -3.99 -3.92 2.11
C SER A 88 -2.76 -3.79 3.03
N PHE A 89 -1.81 -4.73 2.97
CA PHE A 89 -0.56 -4.75 3.73
C PHE A 89 0.63 -4.40 2.82
N GLN A 90 0.64 -3.18 2.28
CA GLN A 90 1.65 -2.71 1.33
C GLN A 90 3.03 -2.52 1.96
N VAL A 91 3.10 -2.11 3.22
CA VAL A 91 4.37 -1.99 3.95
C VAL A 91 5.05 -3.35 3.98
N GLU A 92 4.35 -4.40 4.38
CA GLU A 92 4.86 -5.77 4.42
C GLU A 92 5.19 -6.28 3.02
N HIS A 93 4.32 -6.01 2.04
CA HIS A 93 4.55 -6.39 0.64
C HIS A 93 5.85 -5.79 0.09
N HIS A 94 6.15 -4.53 0.42
CA HIS A 94 7.35 -3.84 -0.05
C HIS A 94 8.61 -4.25 0.71
N LEU A 95 8.51 -4.52 2.01
CA LEU A 95 9.64 -5.00 2.82
C LEU A 95 10.00 -6.46 2.50
N PHE A 96 9.00 -7.29 2.17
CA PHE A 96 9.15 -8.72 1.94
C PHE A 96 8.43 -9.17 0.66
N PRO A 97 8.91 -8.75 -0.54
CA PRO A 97 8.22 -9.01 -1.81
C PRO A 97 8.10 -10.51 -2.14
N ASP A 98 9.03 -11.33 -1.65
CA ASP A 98 9.04 -12.78 -1.87
C ASP A 98 8.15 -13.55 -0.88
N MET A 99 7.63 -12.90 0.17
CA MET A 99 6.77 -13.54 1.15
C MET A 99 5.34 -13.73 0.59
N PRO A 100 4.73 -14.92 0.76
CA PRO A 100 3.34 -15.14 0.38
C PRO A 100 2.40 -14.15 1.05
N SER A 101 1.51 -13.51 0.29
CA SER A 101 0.68 -12.41 0.80
C SER A 101 -0.29 -12.81 1.91
N SER A 102 -0.62 -14.10 2.02
CA SER A 102 -1.40 -14.64 3.14
C SER A 102 -0.74 -14.48 4.51
N ARG A 103 0.58 -14.24 4.56
CA ARG A 103 1.35 -14.09 5.80
C ARG A 103 1.52 -12.65 6.25
N TYR A 104 1.17 -11.67 5.42
CA TYR A 104 1.40 -10.26 5.75
C TYR A 104 0.70 -9.83 7.04
N LYS A 105 -0.55 -10.27 7.25
CA LYS A 105 -1.29 -10.00 8.49
C LYS A 105 -0.58 -10.53 9.73
N GLU A 106 0.11 -11.66 9.63
CA GLU A 106 0.82 -12.29 10.75
C GLU A 106 2.07 -11.50 11.15
N ILE A 107 2.79 -10.93 10.17
CA ILE A 107 4.04 -10.20 10.42
C ILE A 107 3.83 -8.70 10.68
N ALA A 108 2.72 -8.12 10.23
CA ALA A 108 2.43 -6.69 10.36
C ALA A 108 2.57 -6.15 11.79
N PRO A 109 2.11 -6.85 12.86
CA PRO A 109 2.35 -6.39 14.23
C PRO A 109 3.84 -6.27 14.57
N ARG A 110 4.66 -7.23 14.12
CA ARG A 110 6.10 -7.24 14.38
C ARG A 110 6.84 -6.15 13.61
N VAL A 111 6.45 -5.90 12.36
CA VAL A 111 6.96 -4.77 11.56
C VAL A 111 6.64 -3.46 12.26
N LYS A 112 5.40 -3.30 12.73
CA LYS A 112 4.96 -2.11 13.47
C LYS A 112 5.75 -1.90 14.76
N GLU A 113 5.97 -2.93 15.56
CA GLU A 113 6.80 -2.87 16.79
C GLU A 113 8.22 -2.37 16.49
N ILE A 114 8.84 -2.85 15.41
CA ILE A 114 10.17 -2.40 14.98
C ILE A 114 10.12 -0.93 14.58
N CYS A 115 9.11 -0.52 13.80
CA CYS A 115 8.96 0.88 13.41
C CYS A 115 8.83 1.79 14.63
N GLU A 116 8.03 1.41 15.63
CA GLU A 116 7.88 2.15 16.88
C GLU A 116 9.19 2.24 17.68
N ALA A 117 9.93 1.12 17.79
CA ALA A 117 11.19 1.07 18.54
C ALA A 117 12.30 1.97 17.94
N TYR A 118 12.28 2.17 16.63
CA TYR A 118 13.26 2.99 15.89
C TYR A 118 12.71 4.36 15.47
N GLU A 119 11.55 4.77 15.99
CA GLU A 119 10.90 6.03 15.65
C GLU A 119 10.73 6.22 14.12
N LEU A 120 10.30 5.15 13.43
CA LEU A 120 9.97 5.14 12.01
C LEU A 120 8.45 5.17 11.80
N PRO A 121 7.97 5.85 10.74
CA PRO A 121 6.54 5.89 10.46
C PRO A 121 6.03 4.55 9.93
N TYR A 122 5.03 4.00 10.61
CA TYR A 122 4.24 2.88 10.12
C TYR A 122 2.90 3.42 9.58
N ASN A 123 2.85 3.69 8.27
CA ASN A 123 1.71 4.32 7.63
C ASN A 123 0.53 3.35 7.52
N THR A 124 -0.57 3.65 8.20
CA THR A 124 -1.81 2.87 8.13
C THR A 124 -3.02 3.77 8.28
N GLY A 125 -4.17 3.36 7.74
CA GLY A 125 -5.44 4.04 8.03
C GLY A 125 -6.65 3.46 7.30
N PRO A 126 -7.87 3.95 7.61
CA PRO A 126 -9.10 3.45 7.01
C PRO A 126 -9.17 3.68 5.49
N PHE A 127 -9.70 2.69 4.76
CA PHE A 127 -9.79 2.73 3.30
C PHE A 127 -10.39 4.03 2.73
N LEU A 128 -11.53 4.48 3.24
CA LEU A 128 -12.20 5.68 2.72
C LEU A 128 -11.38 6.95 2.92
N GLN A 129 -10.66 7.04 4.04
CA GLN A 129 -9.79 8.17 4.33
C GLN A 129 -8.61 8.19 3.36
N GLN A 130 -7.95 7.05 3.14
CA GLN A 130 -6.85 6.95 2.20
C GLN A 130 -7.30 7.20 0.76
N TRP A 131 -8.43 6.62 0.36
CA TRP A 131 -8.99 6.82 -0.98
C TRP A 131 -9.29 8.30 -1.24
N TRP A 132 -9.94 8.98 -0.29
CA TRP A 132 -10.20 10.41 -0.42
C TRP A 132 -8.92 11.25 -0.46
N SER A 133 -7.90 10.88 0.32
CA SER A 133 -6.59 11.55 0.30
C SER A 133 -5.93 11.46 -1.08
N VAL A 134 -6.00 10.29 -1.73
CA VAL A 134 -5.50 10.05 -3.08
C VAL A 134 -6.27 10.90 -4.08
N GLN A 135 -7.60 10.86 -4.08
CA GLN A 135 -8.41 11.62 -5.05
C GLN A 135 -8.14 13.13 -4.93
N ARG A 136 -8.05 13.64 -3.69
CA ARG A 136 -7.71 15.03 -3.42
C ARG A 136 -6.32 15.38 -3.95
N LYS A 137 -5.33 14.52 -3.76
CA LYS A 137 -3.97 14.72 -4.28
C LYS A 137 -3.94 14.74 -5.80
N ILE A 138 -4.62 13.80 -6.46
CA ILE A 138 -4.76 13.75 -7.92
C ILE A 138 -5.39 15.04 -8.44
N LEU A 139 -6.53 15.45 -7.89
CA LEU A 139 -7.22 16.67 -8.30
C LEU A 139 -6.35 17.92 -8.09
N ARG A 140 -5.65 18.00 -6.95
CA ARG A 140 -4.72 19.11 -6.67
C ARG A 140 -3.63 19.18 -7.72
N LEU A 141 -2.94 18.06 -7.99
CA LEU A 141 -1.82 18.03 -8.94
C LEU A 141 -2.25 18.17 -10.40
N ALA A 142 -3.50 17.82 -10.74
CA ALA A 142 -4.05 17.97 -12.09
C ALA A 142 -4.45 19.42 -12.43
N LEU A 143 -4.68 20.27 -11.42
CA LEU A 143 -5.08 21.66 -11.62
C LEU A 143 -3.87 22.61 -11.59
N PRO A 144 -3.88 23.71 -12.38
CA PRO A 144 -2.79 24.69 -12.40
C PRO A 144 -2.52 25.29 -11.01
N GLY A 145 -1.25 25.43 -10.64
CA GLY A 145 -0.83 25.92 -9.32
C GLY A 145 -0.86 24.87 -8.20
N GLY A 146 -1.23 23.63 -8.50
CA GLY A 146 -1.18 22.52 -7.56
C GLY A 146 0.23 21.98 -7.34
N GLY A 147 0.78 22.17 -6.14
CA GLY A 147 2.03 21.55 -5.71
C GLY A 147 1.83 20.36 -4.74
N PRO A 148 2.85 19.51 -4.54
CA PRO A 148 2.86 18.48 -3.50
C PRO A 148 2.58 19.11 -2.13
N ARG A 149 1.86 18.39 -1.26
CA ARG A 149 1.73 18.83 0.13
C ARG A 149 3.03 18.58 0.90
N PRO A 150 3.37 19.44 1.87
CA PRO A 150 4.41 19.15 2.84
C PRO A 150 4.14 17.80 3.49
N LYS A 151 5.20 17.01 3.62
CA LYS A 151 5.13 15.72 4.30
C LYS A 151 5.09 15.91 5.82
N PRO A 152 4.57 14.92 6.57
CA PRO A 152 4.72 14.92 8.02
C PRO A 152 6.19 15.15 8.41
N GLY A 153 6.41 15.84 9.53
CA GLY A 153 7.76 16.02 10.09
C GLY A 153 8.37 14.70 10.58
N PRO A 154 9.50 14.73 11.29
CA PRO A 154 10.09 13.55 11.91
C PRO A 154 9.05 12.75 12.68
N TYR A 155 9.05 11.43 12.51
CA TYR A 155 8.08 10.58 13.19
C TYR A 155 8.34 10.60 14.70
N VAL A 156 7.25 10.67 15.47
CA VAL A 156 7.27 10.54 16.92
C VAL A 156 6.32 9.41 17.26
N ALA A 157 6.85 8.36 17.88
CA ALA A 157 6.04 7.21 18.26
C ALA A 157 4.93 7.63 19.25
N PRO A 158 3.70 7.10 19.12
CA PRO A 158 2.69 7.27 20.16
C PRO A 158 3.19 6.73 21.51
N PRO A 159 2.70 7.25 22.65
CA PRO A 159 3.05 6.71 23.96
C PRO A 159 2.72 5.22 24.05
N VAL A 160 3.69 4.39 24.43
CA VAL A 160 3.49 2.95 24.59
C VAL A 160 2.46 2.71 25.71
N PRO A 161 1.36 1.96 25.48
CA PRO A 161 0.42 1.60 26.54
C PRO A 161 1.13 0.80 27.63
N ALA A 162 0.86 1.11 28.91
CA ALA A 162 1.57 0.56 30.08
C ALA A 162 1.57 -0.98 30.19
N HIS A 163 0.76 -1.69 29.39
CA HIS A 163 0.65 -3.14 29.37
C HIS A 163 1.52 -3.84 28.29
N ALA A 164 2.20 -3.08 27.42
CA ALA A 164 3.03 -3.62 26.33
C ALA A 164 4.54 -3.70 26.67
N SER A 165 4.91 -3.62 27.95
CA SER A 165 6.30 -3.58 28.43
C SER A 165 7.04 -4.93 28.37
N GLY A 166 6.67 -5.84 27.45
CA GLY A 166 7.32 -7.14 27.25
C GLY A 166 8.48 -7.14 26.24
N GLY A 167 8.89 -5.98 25.72
CA GLY A 167 9.72 -5.85 24.52
C GLY A 167 11.19 -5.51 24.72
N ASP A 168 11.89 -6.05 25.72
CA ASP A 168 13.35 -5.83 25.89
C ASP A 168 14.19 -6.49 24.77
N ALA A 169 13.58 -7.30 23.89
CA ALA A 169 14.26 -8.05 22.85
C ALA A 169 14.57 -7.26 21.55
N LEU A 170 13.97 -6.09 21.33
CA LEU A 170 14.18 -5.31 20.09
C LEU A 170 15.30 -4.26 20.19
N ARG A 171 15.85 -4.04 21.39
CA ARG A 171 17.01 -3.16 21.64
C ARG A 171 18.37 -3.85 21.44
N ALA A 172 18.40 -5.10 21.00
CA ALA A 172 19.66 -5.74 20.65
C ALA A 172 20.25 -5.02 19.43
N PRO A 173 21.51 -4.54 19.48
CA PRO A 173 22.16 -3.98 18.31
C PRO A 173 22.17 -5.04 17.20
N PHE A 174 21.91 -4.62 15.96
CA PHE A 174 22.19 -5.46 14.80
C PHE A 174 23.62 -6.00 14.94
N PRO A 175 23.88 -7.31 14.78
CA PRO A 175 25.25 -7.79 14.74
C PRO A 175 25.98 -7.01 13.65
N SER A 176 27.14 -6.44 14.00
CA SER A 176 27.97 -5.69 13.06
C SER A 176 28.17 -6.54 11.80
N ALA A 177 27.74 -6.00 10.65
CA ALA A 177 27.98 -6.63 9.37
C ALA A 177 29.48 -6.92 9.24
N VAL A 178 29.81 -8.20 9.04
CA VAL A 178 31.14 -8.69 8.67
C VAL A 178 31.25 -8.62 7.16
#